data_AF-A0A968WF61-F1
#
_entry.id   AF-A0A968WF61-F1
#
_cell.length_a   1.000
_cell.length_b   1.000
_cell.length_c   1.000
_cell.angle_alpha   90.00
_cell.angle_beta   90.00
_cell.angle_gamma   90.00
#
_symmetry.space_group_name_H-M   'P 1'
#
loop_
_entity.id
_entity.type
_entity.pdbx_description
1 polymer ?
#
loop_
_entity_poly.entity_id
_entity_poly.type
_entity_poly.pdbx_seq_one_letter_code
_entity_poly.pdbx_strand_id
1 'polypeptide(L)'
;MDAYYVNNHAQEAGKFFREYQRHTVLGTTFADDVPANFQSSTNTPEDGRKIKLFGASQPVGQAKLMAQVLEEQLQQGMNPEETLIVLPDEKLLLPVLHGLSGRVEKLNITMGFPLHITPLFNLVELVIETHINKREDHFNHRQVVAVLSHPYLMAADTSAANAKRKEILKFNWVHIPESFLATECELHRLIFRADLAGKSVVDYLQDIVMAIGALPSITEFDQEYAYQFYTFFNRIRQVIETKTGEAHTKQSFKSFLRLFRQLVRSHKIPFTGEPLRGLQIMGVLETRNLDFKNVFVLSLNEGAFPTFGGKGSYIPFNIRKAYGLPTVEHQDAIYAYLFYRVLQRADNVHLFYNSETDVLGQGEMSRYLQQLIYESGIHVERQVLHNPVQPHMVKPITVEKDQRVYDQLARHCAGHAQLKALSPSALNDYIDCRLKFYFRHLARIKEAERWKKTSTRACSATSCTWSWSVTTKGSSRPKATATLSPQI
;
A
#
# COMPACT_ATOMS: atom_id res chain seq x y z
N MET A 1 -0.33 30.11 -21.35
CA MET A 1 0.19 30.01 -22.72
C MET A 1 1.61 30.53 -22.68
N ASP A 2 2.54 29.84 -23.34
CA ASP A 2 3.95 30.20 -23.34
C ASP A 2 4.56 29.92 -24.72
N ALA A 3 5.44 30.81 -25.17
CA ALA A 3 6.12 30.72 -26.45
C ALA A 3 6.90 29.41 -26.60
N TYR A 4 7.46 28.89 -25.50
CA TYR A 4 8.25 27.66 -25.48
C TYR A 4 7.56 26.48 -26.16
N TYR A 5 6.31 26.22 -25.80
CA TYR A 5 5.56 25.08 -26.33
C TYR A 5 4.63 25.44 -27.46
N VAL A 6 4.15 26.69 -27.57
CA VAL A 6 3.24 27.09 -28.67
C VAL A 6 4.00 27.16 -29.99
N ASN A 7 5.16 27.82 -30.01
CA ASN A 7 5.93 28.07 -31.23
C ASN A 7 6.75 26.85 -31.68
N ASN A 8 7.02 25.91 -30.77
CA ASN A 8 7.73 24.68 -31.09
C ASN A 8 6.75 23.54 -31.44
N HIS A 9 6.77 23.08 -32.69
CA HIS A 9 5.92 21.98 -33.16
C HIS A 9 6.29 20.61 -32.55
N ALA A 10 7.51 20.43 -32.05
CA ALA A 10 7.93 19.20 -31.38
C ALA A 10 7.33 19.07 -29.97
N GLN A 11 6.93 20.17 -29.33
CA GLN A 11 6.36 20.18 -27.98
C GLN A 11 4.88 19.81 -28.00
N GLU A 12 4.49 18.69 -27.36
CA GLU A 12 3.10 18.24 -27.31
C GLU A 12 2.20 19.19 -26.52
N ALA A 13 2.75 19.89 -25.53
CA ALA A 13 2.04 20.86 -24.68
C ALA A 13 1.36 21.98 -25.48
N GLY A 14 1.89 22.35 -26.65
CA GLY A 14 1.29 23.37 -27.52
C GLY A 14 0.24 22.87 -28.50
N LYS A 15 -0.03 21.56 -28.56
CA LYS A 15 -0.90 20.95 -29.59
C LYS A 15 -2.25 21.64 -29.70
N PHE A 16 -2.96 21.76 -28.58
CA PHE A 16 -4.30 22.36 -28.55
C PHE A 16 -4.28 23.86 -28.84
N PHE A 17 -3.30 24.62 -28.34
CA PHE A 17 -3.21 26.05 -28.64
C PHE A 17 -3.02 26.32 -30.12
N ARG A 18 -2.17 25.54 -30.80
CA ARG A 18 -1.99 25.64 -32.26
C ARG A 18 -3.26 25.31 -33.04
N GLU A 19 -4.07 24.38 -32.55
CA GLU A 19 -5.36 24.05 -33.12
C GLU A 19 -6.38 25.19 -32.90
N TYR A 20 -6.47 25.73 -31.69
CA TYR A 20 -7.37 26.82 -31.33
C TYR A 20 -7.01 28.13 -32.05
N GLN A 21 -5.73 28.41 -32.27
CA GLN A 21 -5.26 29.57 -33.05
C GLN A 21 -5.75 29.51 -34.51
N ARG A 22 -5.93 28.32 -35.08
CA ARG A 22 -6.44 28.13 -36.45
C ARG A 22 -7.97 28.14 -36.52
N HIS A 23 -8.66 28.03 -35.39
CA HIS A 23 -10.11 27.99 -35.34
C HIS A 23 -10.69 29.38 -35.62
N THR A 24 -11.69 29.46 -36.50
CA THR A 24 -12.27 30.72 -36.99
C THR A 24 -12.79 31.64 -35.87
N VAL A 25 -13.30 31.06 -34.79
CA VAL A 25 -13.85 31.80 -33.64
C VAL A 25 -12.84 31.97 -32.50
N LEU A 26 -11.96 30.99 -32.26
CA LEU A 26 -11.06 31.03 -31.10
C LEU A 26 -9.75 31.75 -31.44
N GLY A 27 -9.34 31.74 -32.70
CA GLY A 27 -8.13 32.41 -33.17
C GLY A 27 -8.11 33.90 -32.81
N THR A 28 -9.25 34.58 -32.88
CA THR A 28 -9.39 36.00 -32.54
C THR A 28 -9.23 36.31 -31.05
N THR A 29 -9.20 35.30 -30.17
CA THR A 29 -9.03 35.48 -28.72
C THR A 29 -7.56 35.43 -28.29
N PHE A 30 -6.65 35.03 -29.19
CA PHE A 30 -5.21 34.99 -28.90
C PHE A 30 -4.56 36.32 -29.26
N ALA A 31 -3.72 36.84 -28.36
CA ALA A 31 -2.87 37.98 -28.66
C ALA A 31 -1.77 37.56 -29.64
N ASP A 32 -1.32 38.51 -30.47
CA ASP A 32 -0.22 38.29 -31.42
C ASP A 32 1.11 38.01 -30.72
N ASP A 33 1.32 38.60 -29.53
CA ASP A 33 2.50 38.38 -28.72
C ASP A 33 2.25 37.30 -27.65
N VAL A 34 3.01 36.21 -27.76
CA VAL A 34 2.92 35.06 -26.85
C VAL A 34 3.98 35.23 -25.76
N PRO A 35 3.59 35.29 -24.46
CA PRO A 35 4.56 35.43 -23.38
C PRO A 35 5.61 34.30 -23.39
N ALA A 36 6.87 34.63 -23.13
CA ALA A 36 7.97 33.67 -23.07
C ALA A 36 8.48 33.50 -21.62
N ASN A 37 7.58 33.26 -20.67
CA ASN A 37 7.91 33.16 -19.24
C ASN A 37 8.77 31.92 -18.92
N PHE A 38 8.68 30.87 -19.74
CA PHE A 38 9.46 29.66 -19.54
C PHE A 38 10.92 29.81 -19.96
N GLN A 39 11.20 30.57 -21.03
CA GLN A 39 12.53 30.75 -21.64
C GLN A 39 13.13 32.16 -21.48
N SER A 40 12.49 33.06 -20.74
CA SER A 40 12.93 34.46 -20.59
C SER A 40 14.44 34.57 -20.28
N SER A 41 15.08 35.59 -20.86
CA SER A 41 16.52 35.87 -20.89
C SER A 41 17.17 36.17 -19.52
N THR A 42 16.46 35.97 -18.42
CA THR A 42 16.93 36.09 -17.03
C THR A 42 17.41 34.76 -16.44
N ASN A 43 17.51 33.69 -17.23
CA ASN A 43 18.07 32.40 -16.82
C ASN A 43 19.60 32.41 -16.67
N THR A 44 20.19 33.49 -16.13
CA THR A 44 21.53 33.46 -15.55
C THR A 44 21.44 32.79 -14.16
N PRO A 45 22.47 32.06 -13.70
CA PRO A 45 22.44 31.34 -12.41
C PRO A 45 22.15 32.21 -11.18
N GLU A 46 22.33 33.53 -11.30
CA GLU A 46 22.26 34.49 -10.19
C GLU A 46 20.86 35.15 -10.03
N ASP A 47 20.07 35.27 -11.10
CA ASP A 47 18.71 35.88 -11.11
C ASP A 47 17.63 34.93 -11.68
N GLY A 48 18.00 33.70 -12.05
CA GLY A 48 17.15 32.74 -12.75
C GLY A 48 16.32 31.83 -11.83
N ARG A 49 15.27 31.24 -12.43
CA ARG A 49 14.45 30.17 -11.83
C ARG A 49 15.33 29.02 -11.33
N LYS A 50 15.09 28.55 -10.10
CA LYS A 50 15.82 27.44 -9.48
C LYS A 50 15.06 26.15 -9.66
N ILE A 51 15.56 25.25 -10.51
CA ILE A 51 14.98 23.91 -10.68
C ILE A 51 15.90 22.87 -10.06
N LYS A 52 15.40 22.18 -9.04
CA LYS A 52 16.08 21.06 -8.36
C LYS A 52 15.35 19.76 -8.63
N LEU A 53 16.10 18.74 -9.00
CA LEU A 53 15.62 17.38 -9.24
C LEU A 53 16.18 16.43 -8.19
N PHE A 54 15.29 15.79 -7.45
CA PHE A 54 15.60 14.84 -6.39
C PHE A 54 15.23 13.41 -6.80
N GLY A 55 16.22 12.51 -6.76
CA GLY A 55 15.99 11.07 -6.82
C GLY A 55 15.95 10.48 -5.41
N ALA A 56 14.88 9.77 -5.05
CA ALA A 56 14.76 9.09 -3.76
C ALA A 56 14.31 7.65 -3.95
N SER A 57 14.81 6.75 -3.10
CA SER A 57 14.30 5.37 -3.00
C SER A 57 12.91 5.35 -2.38
N GLN A 58 11.99 4.62 -3.03
CA GLN A 58 10.63 4.33 -2.58
C GLN A 58 9.69 5.55 -2.47
N PRO A 59 8.36 5.35 -2.64
CA PRO A 59 7.38 6.45 -2.52
C PRO A 59 7.42 7.15 -1.15
N VAL A 60 7.57 6.39 -0.05
CA VAL A 60 7.62 6.97 1.31
C VAL A 60 8.93 7.75 1.55
N GLY A 61 10.06 7.29 1.00
CA GLY A 61 11.33 8.01 1.07
C GLY A 61 11.25 9.35 0.34
N GLN A 62 10.58 9.36 -0.82
CA GLN A 62 10.30 10.59 -1.56
C GLN A 62 9.47 11.60 -0.76
N ALA A 63 8.39 11.17 -0.11
CA ALA A 63 7.55 12.06 0.70
C ALA A 63 8.33 12.67 1.89
N LYS A 64 9.21 11.89 2.52
CA LYS A 64 10.08 12.37 3.61
C LYS A 64 11.12 13.38 3.12
N LEU A 65 11.78 13.08 1.98
CA LEU A 65 12.75 14.00 1.39
C LEU A 65 12.08 15.32 1.01
N MET A 66 10.91 15.26 0.38
CA MET A 66 10.12 16.45 0.06
C MET A 66 9.80 17.27 1.32
N ALA A 67 9.34 16.62 2.41
CA ALA A 67 9.05 17.30 3.67
C ALA A 67 10.29 17.99 4.26
N GLN A 68 11.47 17.37 4.16
CA GLN A 68 12.73 17.98 4.58
C GLN A 68 13.09 19.21 3.72
N VAL A 69 13.02 19.08 2.40
CA VAL A 69 13.32 20.20 1.48
C VAL A 69 12.34 21.36 1.72
N LEU A 70 11.05 21.07 1.91
CA LEU A 70 10.06 22.08 2.24
C LEU A 70 10.38 22.77 3.56
N GLU A 71 10.76 22.03 4.60
CA GLU A 71 11.15 22.59 5.90
C GLU A 71 12.34 23.55 5.77
N GLU A 72 13.38 23.17 5.02
CA GLU A 72 14.53 24.04 4.73
C GLU A 72 14.10 25.32 3.98
N GLN A 73 13.18 25.21 3.02
CA GLN A 73 12.68 26.35 2.28
C GLN A 73 11.79 27.27 3.13
N LEU A 74 10.95 26.72 4.01
CA LEU A 74 10.14 27.50 4.96
C LEU A 74 11.02 28.29 5.92
N GLN A 75 12.11 27.68 6.41
CA GLN A 75 13.12 28.37 7.24
C GLN A 75 13.84 29.50 6.48
N GLN A 76 13.97 29.38 5.16
CA GLN A 76 14.50 30.43 4.28
C GLN A 76 13.48 31.53 3.93
N GLY A 77 12.28 31.50 4.53
CA GLY A 77 11.25 32.52 4.34
C GLY A 77 10.26 32.24 3.20
N MET A 78 10.20 31.00 2.69
CA MET A 78 9.19 30.61 1.70
C MET A 78 7.78 30.80 2.25
N ASN A 79 6.91 31.48 1.50
CA ASN A 79 5.51 31.67 1.89
C ASN A 79 4.68 30.40 1.60
N PRO A 80 4.03 29.78 2.62
CA PRO A 80 3.15 28.62 2.42
C PRO A 80 2.00 28.88 1.43
N GLU A 81 1.41 30.07 1.41
CA GLU A 81 0.24 30.37 0.56
C GLU A 81 0.58 30.45 -0.94
N GLU A 82 1.85 30.72 -1.26
CA GLU A 82 2.38 30.73 -2.63
C GLU A 82 3.02 29.39 -3.02
N THR A 83 2.81 28.35 -2.22
CA THR A 83 3.44 27.03 -2.36
C THR A 83 2.43 25.95 -2.75
N LEU A 84 2.78 25.20 -3.79
CA LEU A 84 2.00 24.09 -4.33
C LEU A 84 2.77 22.77 -4.25
N ILE A 85 2.12 21.74 -3.74
CA ILE A 85 2.55 20.35 -3.83
C ILE A 85 1.60 19.61 -4.79
N VAL A 86 2.15 19.12 -5.90
CA VAL A 86 1.44 18.32 -6.91
C VAL A 86 1.72 16.85 -6.68
N LEU A 87 0.65 16.07 -6.59
CA LEU A 87 0.68 14.61 -6.38
C LEU A 87 0.06 13.88 -7.57
N PRO A 88 0.87 13.45 -8.56
CA PRO A 88 0.42 12.56 -9.63
C PRO A 88 -0.10 11.20 -9.14
N ASP A 89 0.57 10.62 -8.14
CA ASP A 89 0.08 9.42 -7.44
C ASP A 89 -0.59 9.82 -6.12
N GLU A 90 -1.92 9.71 -6.10
CA GLU A 90 -2.75 10.07 -4.94
C GLU A 90 -2.44 9.22 -3.70
N LYS A 91 -1.79 8.05 -3.86
CA LYS A 91 -1.36 7.21 -2.73
C LYS A 91 -0.32 7.90 -1.84
N LEU A 92 0.42 8.88 -2.37
CA LEU A 92 1.39 9.65 -1.60
C LEU A 92 0.77 10.69 -0.68
N LEU A 93 -0.54 10.94 -0.76
CA LEU A 93 -1.18 11.97 0.04
C LEU A 93 -0.96 11.75 1.54
N LEU A 94 -1.22 10.55 2.07
CA LEU A 94 -1.03 10.27 3.50
C LEU A 94 0.45 10.37 3.94
N PRO A 95 1.43 9.75 3.24
CA PRO A 95 2.85 9.99 3.51
C PRO A 95 3.25 11.46 3.54
N VAL A 96 2.72 12.27 2.62
CA VAL A 96 2.96 13.71 2.54
C VAL A 96 2.34 14.42 3.75
N LEU A 97 1.07 14.17 4.07
CA LEU A 97 0.40 14.77 5.23
C LEU A 97 1.12 14.45 6.55
N HIS A 98 1.58 13.21 6.73
CA HIS A 98 2.39 12.84 7.88
C HIS A 98 3.74 13.57 7.90
N GLY A 99 4.37 13.74 6.75
CA GLY A 99 5.60 14.54 6.61
C GLY A 99 5.39 16.02 6.94
N LEU A 100 4.23 16.59 6.60
CA LEU A 100 3.88 17.99 6.84
C LEU A 100 3.36 18.26 8.25
N SER A 101 2.93 17.21 8.97
CA SER A 101 2.38 17.33 10.32
C SER A 101 3.33 18.08 11.25
N GLY A 102 2.83 19.16 11.86
CA GLY A 102 3.60 20.02 12.76
C GLY A 102 4.54 21.03 12.09
N ARG A 103 4.63 21.05 10.74
CA ARG A 103 5.47 22.00 9.97
C ARG A 103 4.68 23.14 9.33
N VAL A 104 3.42 22.89 8.99
CA VAL A 104 2.55 23.86 8.31
C VAL A 104 1.21 23.93 9.05
N GLU A 105 0.77 25.14 9.40
CA GLU A 105 -0.46 25.34 10.18
C GLU A 105 -1.74 25.15 9.35
N LYS A 106 -1.73 25.61 8.09
CA LYS A 106 -2.90 25.60 7.20
C LYS A 106 -2.58 24.85 5.91
N LEU A 107 -3.42 23.87 5.59
CA LEU A 107 -3.34 23.06 4.38
C LEU A 107 -4.67 23.13 3.63
N ASN A 108 -4.60 23.18 2.31
CA ASN A 108 -5.77 23.03 1.43
C ASN A 108 -5.56 21.86 0.47
N ILE A 109 -6.50 20.91 0.44
CA ILE A 109 -6.40 19.67 -0.33
C ILE A 109 -7.58 19.58 -1.31
N THR A 110 -7.31 19.48 -2.62
CA THR A 110 -8.37 19.56 -3.66
C THR A 110 -8.66 18.24 -4.39
N MET A 111 -7.74 17.28 -4.34
CA MET A 111 -7.76 16.05 -5.15
C MET A 111 -8.67 14.91 -4.64
N GLY A 112 -9.24 15.06 -3.43
CA GLY A 112 -9.98 14.02 -2.72
C GLY A 112 -9.13 12.79 -2.38
N PHE A 113 -9.57 11.97 -1.42
CA PHE A 113 -8.91 10.70 -1.09
C PHE A 113 -9.67 9.52 -1.69
N PRO A 114 -9.07 8.67 -2.54
CA PRO A 114 -9.78 7.55 -3.13
C PRO A 114 -10.30 6.57 -2.08
N LEU A 115 -11.59 6.26 -2.15
CA LEU A 115 -12.21 5.38 -1.15
C LEU A 115 -11.61 3.96 -1.21
N HIS A 116 -11.15 3.51 -2.38
CA HIS A 116 -10.59 2.17 -2.61
C HIS A 116 -9.19 1.94 -2.01
N ILE A 117 -8.48 2.98 -1.55
CA ILE A 117 -7.18 2.82 -0.87
C ILE A 117 -7.30 2.88 0.66
N THR A 118 -8.51 3.05 1.19
CA THR A 118 -8.76 3.09 2.64
C THR A 118 -8.62 1.70 3.29
N PRO A 119 -8.25 1.63 4.57
CA PRO A 119 -8.31 0.37 5.34
C PRO A 119 -9.73 -0.22 5.37
N LEU A 120 -10.77 0.62 5.36
CA LEU A 120 -12.16 0.18 5.40
C LEU A 120 -12.58 -0.53 4.10
N PHE A 121 -12.08 -0.09 2.94
CA PHE A 121 -12.24 -0.83 1.69
C PHE A 121 -11.69 -2.27 1.81
N ASN A 122 -10.47 -2.40 2.34
CA ASN A 122 -9.83 -3.71 2.50
C ASN A 122 -10.65 -4.62 3.42
N LEU A 123 -11.15 -4.11 4.54
CA LEU A 123 -12.00 -4.88 5.43
C LEU A 123 -13.28 -5.36 4.73
N VAL A 124 -13.97 -4.47 4.02
CA VAL A 124 -15.20 -4.83 3.29
C VAL A 124 -14.91 -5.95 2.27
N GLU A 125 -13.80 -5.87 1.53
CA GLU A 125 -13.40 -6.95 0.62
C GLU A 125 -13.18 -8.27 1.37
N LEU A 126 -12.43 -8.25 2.48
CA LEU A 126 -12.17 -9.44 3.30
C LEU A 126 -13.46 -10.06 3.85
N VAL A 127 -14.43 -9.25 4.27
CA VAL A 127 -15.74 -9.70 4.74
C VAL A 127 -16.50 -10.39 3.61
N ILE A 128 -16.57 -9.78 2.43
CA ILE A 128 -17.25 -10.37 1.27
C ILE A 128 -16.56 -11.68 0.86
N GLU A 129 -15.23 -11.72 0.82
CA GLU A 129 -14.47 -12.92 0.49
C GLU A 129 -14.64 -14.05 1.52
N THR A 130 -14.84 -13.70 2.79
CA THR A 130 -15.16 -14.66 3.85
C THR A 130 -16.46 -15.40 3.54
N HIS A 131 -17.50 -14.68 3.12
CA HIS A 131 -18.80 -15.26 2.72
C HIS A 131 -18.74 -16.01 1.38
N ILE A 132 -17.91 -15.57 0.42
CA ILE A 132 -17.70 -16.32 -0.84
C ILE A 132 -17.06 -17.69 -0.58
N ASN A 133 -16.15 -17.77 0.38
CA ASN A 133 -15.40 -18.99 0.70
C ASN A 133 -16.03 -19.85 1.80
N LYS A 134 -17.15 -19.39 2.37
CA LYS A 134 -17.98 -20.12 3.31
C LYS A 134 -18.54 -21.40 2.66
N ARG A 135 -18.61 -22.49 3.45
CA ARG A 135 -19.25 -23.76 3.08
C ARG A 135 -20.17 -24.15 4.23
N GLU A 136 -21.48 -24.22 3.96
CA GLU A 136 -22.48 -24.41 5.03
C GLU A 136 -22.19 -23.44 6.18
N ASP A 137 -22.13 -23.85 7.44
CA ASP A 137 -21.85 -22.94 8.57
C ASP A 137 -20.37 -22.82 8.92
N HIS A 138 -19.48 -23.21 8.00
CA HIS A 138 -18.04 -23.23 8.23
C HIS A 138 -17.30 -22.21 7.35
N PHE A 139 -16.45 -21.42 7.99
CA PHE A 139 -15.60 -20.42 7.35
C PHE A 139 -14.20 -20.95 7.08
N ASN A 140 -13.54 -20.47 6.02
CA ASN A 140 -12.15 -20.83 5.72
C ASN A 140 -11.20 -20.10 6.67
N HIS A 141 -10.29 -20.84 7.31
CA HIS A 141 -9.35 -20.27 8.29
C HIS A 141 -8.52 -19.10 7.77
N ARG A 142 -8.12 -19.09 6.48
CA ARG A 142 -7.29 -18.00 5.93
C ARG A 142 -8.02 -16.68 5.97
N GLN A 143 -9.29 -16.69 5.58
CA GLN A 143 -10.11 -15.48 5.57
C GLN A 143 -10.48 -15.03 6.98
N VAL A 144 -10.82 -15.98 7.87
CA VAL A 144 -11.09 -15.67 9.28
C VAL A 144 -9.87 -15.05 9.96
N VAL A 145 -8.67 -15.61 9.77
CA VAL A 145 -7.44 -15.08 10.36
C VAL A 145 -7.10 -13.70 9.79
N ALA A 146 -7.29 -13.50 8.47
CA ALA A 146 -7.08 -12.20 7.84
C ALA A 146 -8.01 -11.12 8.43
N VAL A 147 -9.30 -11.43 8.52
CA VAL A 147 -10.32 -10.56 9.13
C VAL A 147 -9.98 -10.27 10.60
N LEU A 148 -9.74 -11.30 11.42
CA LEU A 148 -9.40 -11.12 12.85
C LEU A 148 -8.07 -10.38 13.07
N SER A 149 -7.18 -10.34 12.08
CA SER A 149 -5.93 -9.56 12.14
C SER A 149 -6.07 -8.11 11.66
N HIS A 150 -7.24 -7.74 11.12
CA HIS A 150 -7.47 -6.42 10.56
C HIS A 150 -7.49 -5.35 11.68
N PRO A 151 -6.90 -4.15 11.46
CA PRO A 151 -6.83 -3.09 12.47
C PRO A 151 -8.16 -2.77 13.18
N TYR A 152 -9.28 -2.66 12.46
CA TYR A 152 -10.58 -2.38 13.07
C TYR A 152 -11.09 -3.49 14.01
N LEU A 153 -10.81 -4.76 13.73
CA LEU A 153 -11.22 -5.86 14.62
C LEU A 153 -10.31 -5.92 15.85
N MET A 154 -9.03 -5.64 15.68
CA MET A 154 -8.09 -5.50 16.78
C MET A 154 -8.47 -4.32 17.68
N ALA A 155 -8.89 -3.19 17.09
CA ALA A 155 -9.37 -2.02 17.81
C ALA A 155 -10.66 -2.32 18.59
N ALA A 156 -11.57 -3.11 18.03
CA ALA A 156 -12.81 -3.51 18.69
C ALA A 156 -12.57 -4.44 19.89
N ASP A 157 -11.78 -5.51 19.73
CA ASP A 157 -11.39 -6.40 20.83
C ASP A 157 -10.11 -7.18 20.51
N THR A 158 -8.96 -6.60 20.89
CA THR A 158 -7.64 -7.22 20.72
C THR A 158 -7.52 -8.56 21.44
N SER A 159 -8.14 -8.72 22.60
CA SER A 159 -8.00 -9.92 23.44
C SER A 159 -8.73 -11.10 22.78
N ALA A 160 -10.01 -10.91 22.44
CA ALA A 160 -10.81 -11.94 21.80
C ALA A 160 -10.27 -12.31 20.41
N ALA A 161 -9.85 -11.32 19.61
CA ALA A 161 -9.28 -11.58 18.29
C ALA A 161 -8.00 -12.43 18.37
N ASN A 162 -7.08 -12.08 19.28
CA ASN A 162 -5.83 -12.82 19.45
C ASN A 162 -6.05 -14.21 20.08
N ALA A 163 -6.98 -14.34 21.03
CA ALA A 163 -7.31 -15.64 21.63
C ALA A 163 -7.80 -16.62 20.56
N LYS A 164 -8.77 -16.20 19.74
CA LYS A 164 -9.28 -17.03 18.63
C LYS A 164 -8.20 -17.38 17.62
N ARG A 165 -7.36 -16.42 17.22
CA ARG A 165 -6.26 -16.69 16.28
C ARG A 165 -5.28 -17.72 16.82
N LYS A 166 -4.91 -17.62 18.10
CA LYS A 166 -4.03 -18.60 18.77
C LYS A 166 -4.69 -19.99 18.81
N GLU A 167 -5.98 -20.04 19.08
CA GLU A 167 -6.73 -21.30 19.15
C GLU A 167 -6.86 -21.99 17.79
N ILE A 168 -7.22 -21.23 16.74
CA ILE A 168 -7.28 -21.70 15.35
C ILE A 168 -5.93 -22.29 14.93
N LEU A 169 -4.83 -21.61 15.27
CA LEU A 169 -3.48 -22.07 14.96
C LEU A 169 -3.09 -23.32 15.76
N LYS A 170 -3.38 -23.33 17.06
CA LYS A 170 -3.08 -24.45 17.96
C LYS A 170 -3.78 -25.74 17.54
N PHE A 171 -5.05 -25.65 17.13
CA PHE A 171 -5.82 -26.81 16.68
C PHE A 171 -5.73 -27.07 15.18
N ASN A 172 -4.99 -26.23 14.44
CA ASN A 172 -4.78 -26.34 12.99
C ASN A 172 -6.11 -26.45 12.20
N TRP A 173 -7.12 -25.67 12.60
CA TRP A 173 -8.44 -25.71 11.96
C TRP A 173 -8.37 -25.20 10.53
N VAL A 174 -8.91 -25.99 9.59
CA VAL A 174 -9.04 -25.60 8.17
C VAL A 174 -10.36 -24.87 7.93
N HIS A 175 -11.41 -25.37 8.57
CA HIS A 175 -12.77 -24.89 8.54
C HIS A 175 -13.21 -24.58 9.97
N ILE A 176 -13.72 -23.36 10.18
CA ILE A 176 -14.04 -22.85 11.52
C ILE A 176 -15.55 -22.70 11.62
N PRO A 177 -16.20 -23.32 12.61
CA PRO A 177 -17.64 -23.18 12.80
C PRO A 177 -17.99 -21.76 13.23
N GLU A 178 -19.12 -21.25 12.74
CA GLU A 178 -19.65 -19.95 13.17
C GLU A 178 -19.79 -19.83 14.69
N SER A 179 -20.26 -20.89 15.37
CA SER A 179 -20.49 -20.88 16.82
C SER A 179 -19.25 -20.50 17.63
N PHE A 180 -18.07 -20.81 17.10
CA PHE A 180 -16.79 -20.39 17.70
C PHE A 180 -16.49 -18.90 17.48
N LEU A 181 -16.96 -18.34 16.36
CA LEU A 181 -16.72 -16.96 15.96
C LEU A 181 -17.75 -15.99 16.54
N ALA A 182 -18.95 -16.45 16.90
CA ALA A 182 -19.96 -15.69 17.60
C ALA A 182 -19.52 -15.38 19.04
N THR A 183 -19.00 -14.17 19.28
CA THR A 183 -18.54 -13.69 20.59
C THR A 183 -19.41 -12.58 21.18
N GLU A 184 -19.09 -12.21 22.42
CA GLU A 184 -19.58 -10.99 23.09
C GLU A 184 -19.31 -9.72 22.27
N CYS A 185 -18.15 -9.64 21.60
CA CYS A 185 -17.85 -8.53 20.70
C CYS A 185 -18.86 -8.45 19.55
N GLU A 186 -19.59 -7.34 19.48
CA GLU A 186 -20.65 -7.06 18.50
C GLU A 186 -20.12 -7.13 17.07
N LEU A 187 -18.99 -6.48 16.78
CA LEU A 187 -18.42 -6.43 15.43
C LEU A 187 -18.06 -7.84 14.91
N HIS A 188 -17.49 -8.69 15.77
CA HIS A 188 -17.20 -10.08 15.41
C HIS A 188 -18.49 -10.85 15.06
N ARG A 189 -19.55 -10.66 15.85
CA ARG A 189 -20.84 -11.32 15.64
C ARG A 189 -21.50 -10.86 14.33
N LEU A 190 -21.43 -9.56 14.03
CA LEU A 190 -21.93 -9.02 12.77
C LEU A 190 -21.17 -9.61 11.57
N ILE A 191 -19.84 -9.65 11.63
CA ILE A 191 -19.04 -10.13 10.49
C ILE A 191 -19.18 -11.64 10.24
N PHE A 192 -19.25 -12.46 11.29
CA PHE A 192 -19.26 -13.92 11.12
C PHE A 192 -20.65 -14.56 11.12
N ARG A 193 -21.72 -13.77 11.03
CA ARG A 193 -23.11 -14.27 11.03
C ARG A 193 -23.40 -15.23 9.85
N ALA A 194 -24.06 -16.35 10.10
CA ALA A 194 -24.34 -17.34 9.06
C ALA A 194 -25.57 -17.06 8.23
N ASP A 195 -26.62 -16.54 8.86
CA ASP A 195 -27.87 -16.18 8.20
C ASP A 195 -28.04 -14.66 8.23
N LEU A 196 -28.17 -14.08 7.03
CA LEU A 196 -28.43 -12.66 6.87
C LEU A 196 -29.90 -12.30 7.16
N ALA A 197 -30.73 -13.27 7.55
CA ALA A 197 -32.15 -13.07 7.91
C ALA A 197 -32.95 -12.34 6.81
N GLY A 198 -32.60 -12.59 5.53
CA GLY A 198 -33.21 -11.94 4.37
C GLY A 198 -32.75 -10.50 4.11
N LYS A 199 -31.76 -9.97 4.83
CA LYS A 199 -31.16 -8.65 4.57
C LYS A 199 -30.29 -8.67 3.32
N SER A 200 -30.37 -7.63 2.48
CA SER A 200 -29.50 -7.51 1.32
C SER A 200 -28.01 -7.48 1.72
N VAL A 201 -27.12 -7.86 0.81
CA VAL A 201 -25.66 -7.75 1.02
C VAL A 201 -25.27 -6.32 1.35
N VAL A 202 -25.98 -5.33 0.81
CA VAL A 202 -25.74 -3.91 1.06
C VAL A 202 -26.10 -3.55 2.51
N ASP A 203 -27.27 -3.98 2.99
CA ASP A 203 -27.73 -3.69 4.35
C ASP A 203 -26.80 -4.32 5.38
N TYR A 204 -26.36 -5.54 5.11
CA TYR A 204 -25.38 -6.25 5.92
C TYR A 204 -24.06 -5.49 6.04
N LEU A 205 -23.53 -5.00 4.93
CA LEU A 205 -22.28 -4.23 4.93
C LEU A 205 -22.44 -2.86 5.58
N GLN A 206 -23.62 -2.25 5.48
CA GLN A 206 -23.92 -1.01 6.19
C GLN A 206 -23.94 -1.18 7.70
N ASP A 207 -24.54 -2.26 8.21
CA ASP A 207 -24.52 -2.57 9.64
C ASP A 207 -23.07 -2.68 10.15
N ILE A 208 -22.19 -3.33 9.40
CA ILE A 208 -20.76 -3.46 9.74
C ILE A 208 -20.07 -2.09 9.72
N VAL A 209 -20.28 -1.28 8.68
CA VAL A 209 -19.65 0.04 8.57
C VAL A 209 -20.12 0.98 9.68
N MET A 210 -21.41 0.95 10.03
CA MET A 210 -21.94 1.72 11.16
C MET A 210 -21.32 1.26 12.49
N ALA A 211 -21.20 -0.05 12.72
CA ALA A 211 -20.56 -0.59 13.92
C ALA A 211 -19.09 -0.15 14.02
N ILE A 212 -18.37 -0.07 12.89
CA ILE A 212 -16.99 0.43 12.84
C ILE A 212 -16.94 1.93 13.15
N GLY A 213 -17.81 2.73 12.54
CA GLY A 213 -17.88 4.17 12.79
C GLY A 213 -18.22 4.54 14.22
N ALA A 214 -18.89 3.65 14.95
CA ALA A 214 -19.24 3.81 16.37
C ALA A 214 -18.13 3.34 17.34
N LEU A 215 -17.01 2.80 16.85
CA LEU A 215 -15.92 2.36 17.72
C LEU A 215 -15.27 3.56 18.43
N PRO A 216 -15.00 3.48 19.74
CA PRO A 216 -14.41 4.59 20.49
C PRO A 216 -12.91 4.79 20.21
N SER A 217 -12.23 3.76 19.69
CA SER A 217 -10.77 3.71 19.54
C SER A 217 -10.27 4.02 18.13
N ILE A 218 -11.13 4.49 17.23
CA ILE A 218 -10.77 4.80 15.84
C ILE A 218 -10.51 6.31 15.65
N THR A 219 -9.78 6.67 14.60
CA THR A 219 -9.44 8.07 14.33
C THR A 219 -10.62 8.84 13.71
N GLU A 220 -10.59 10.17 13.73
CA GLU A 220 -11.59 11.01 13.04
C GLU A 220 -11.66 10.69 11.53
N PHE A 221 -10.50 10.38 10.91
CA PHE A 221 -10.46 9.94 9.52
C PHE A 221 -11.21 8.62 9.30
N ASP A 222 -11.08 7.67 10.22
CA ASP A 222 -11.80 6.39 10.13
C ASP A 222 -13.32 6.56 10.24
N GLN A 223 -13.78 7.52 11.06
CA GLN A 223 -15.19 7.87 11.16
C GLN A 223 -15.71 8.46 9.85
N GLU A 224 -14.93 9.35 9.22
CA GLU A 224 -15.26 9.89 7.90
C GLU A 224 -15.27 8.79 6.84
N TYR A 225 -14.33 7.84 6.88
CA TYR A 225 -14.34 6.68 5.99
C TYR A 225 -15.64 5.89 6.15
N ALA A 226 -16.06 5.62 7.39
CA ALA A 226 -17.30 4.92 7.67
C ALA A 226 -18.53 5.67 7.14
N TYR A 227 -18.61 6.98 7.34
CA TYR A 227 -19.69 7.81 6.81
C TYR A 227 -19.74 7.78 5.27
N GLN A 228 -18.60 7.91 4.60
CA GLN A 228 -18.51 7.85 3.14
C GLN A 228 -18.88 6.47 2.59
N PHE A 229 -18.48 5.39 3.25
CA PHE A 229 -18.93 4.04 2.88
C PHE A 229 -20.43 3.84 3.10
N TYR A 230 -20.99 4.36 4.19
CA TYR A 230 -22.41 4.28 4.46
C TYR A 230 -23.24 4.99 3.39
N THR A 231 -22.85 6.21 3.01
CA THR A 231 -23.52 6.96 1.93
C THR A 231 -23.31 6.30 0.56
N PHE A 232 -22.13 5.74 0.29
CA PHE A 232 -21.84 4.96 -0.91
C PHE A 232 -22.76 3.74 -1.02
N PHE A 233 -22.91 2.97 0.06
CA PHE A 233 -23.82 1.83 0.10
C PHE A 233 -25.29 2.23 -0.05
N ASN A 234 -25.71 3.36 0.52
CA ASN A 234 -27.08 3.89 0.30
C ASN A 234 -27.34 4.18 -1.19
N ARG A 235 -26.36 4.74 -1.91
CA ARG A 235 -26.47 4.97 -3.35
C ARG A 235 -26.55 3.66 -4.13
N ILE A 236 -25.74 2.66 -3.76
CA ILE A 236 -25.81 1.32 -4.36
C ILE A 236 -27.18 0.69 -4.11
N ARG A 237 -27.68 0.78 -2.88
CA ARG A 237 -29.00 0.26 -2.49
C ARG A 237 -30.08 0.84 -3.41
N GLN A 238 -30.14 2.15 -3.61
CA GLN A 238 -31.11 2.80 -4.50
C GLN A 238 -31.06 2.27 -5.94
N VAL A 239 -29.88 1.85 -6.43
CA VAL A 239 -29.71 1.31 -7.78
C VAL A 239 -30.07 -0.18 -7.87
N ILE A 240 -29.86 -0.95 -6.79
CA ILE A 240 -30.07 -2.41 -6.75
C ILE A 240 -31.50 -2.77 -6.31
N GLU A 241 -32.12 -2.00 -5.41
CA GLU A 241 -33.45 -2.28 -4.83
C GLU A 241 -34.59 -2.29 -5.86
N THR A 242 -34.34 -1.92 -7.11
CA THR A 242 -35.37 -2.05 -8.15
C THR A 242 -35.69 -3.51 -8.48
N LYS A 243 -34.81 -4.48 -8.18
CA LYS A 243 -35.05 -5.92 -8.39
C LYS A 243 -34.16 -6.77 -7.49
N THR A 244 -34.72 -7.42 -6.47
CA THR A 244 -34.52 -8.86 -6.14
C THR A 244 -34.84 -9.15 -4.67
N GLY A 245 -35.86 -9.99 -4.44
CA GLY A 245 -36.04 -10.78 -3.21
C GLY A 245 -35.42 -12.17 -3.37
N GLU A 246 -34.20 -12.27 -3.91
CA GLU A 246 -33.53 -13.56 -4.16
C GLU A 246 -32.54 -13.91 -3.05
N ALA A 247 -32.49 -15.21 -2.73
CA ALA A 247 -31.63 -15.78 -1.69
C ALA A 247 -30.15 -15.41 -1.85
N HIS A 248 -29.50 -15.06 -0.74
CA HIS A 248 -28.08 -14.68 -0.66
C HIS A 248 -27.14 -15.84 -0.97
N THR A 249 -27.04 -16.17 -2.26
CA THR A 249 -26.19 -17.25 -2.74
C THR A 249 -24.75 -16.77 -2.85
N LYS A 250 -23.79 -17.68 -2.75
CA LYS A 250 -22.36 -17.44 -3.06
C LYS A 250 -22.11 -16.67 -4.37
N GLN A 251 -22.97 -16.86 -5.37
CA GLN A 251 -22.88 -16.16 -6.65
C GLN A 251 -23.25 -14.67 -6.52
N SER A 252 -24.21 -14.33 -5.65
CA SER A 252 -24.60 -12.94 -5.37
C SER A 252 -23.43 -12.16 -4.78
N PHE A 253 -22.72 -12.72 -3.78
CA PHE A 253 -21.52 -12.10 -3.23
C PHE A 253 -20.38 -11.93 -4.25
N LYS A 254 -20.15 -12.91 -5.15
CA LYS A 254 -19.12 -12.79 -6.19
C LYS A 254 -19.43 -11.67 -7.18
N SER A 255 -20.69 -11.58 -7.63
CA SER A 255 -21.16 -10.52 -8.51
C SER A 255 -21.08 -9.16 -7.82
N PHE A 256 -21.53 -9.09 -6.56
CA PHE A 256 -21.45 -7.88 -5.77
C PHE A 256 -20.01 -7.42 -5.57
N LEU A 257 -19.07 -8.31 -5.23
CA LEU A 257 -17.65 -7.95 -5.07
C LEU A 257 -17.06 -7.34 -6.34
N ARG A 258 -17.37 -7.90 -7.51
CA ARG A 258 -16.90 -7.36 -8.79
C ARG A 258 -17.48 -5.97 -9.07
N LEU A 259 -18.79 -5.78 -8.82
CA LEU A 259 -19.45 -4.50 -8.98
C LEU A 259 -18.90 -3.46 -7.98
N PHE A 260 -18.78 -3.83 -6.72
CA PHE A 260 -18.22 -3.02 -5.63
C PHE A 260 -16.81 -2.53 -5.98
N ARG A 261 -15.90 -3.44 -6.36
CA ARG A 261 -14.53 -3.10 -6.81
C ARG A 261 -14.51 -2.09 -7.95
N GLN A 262 -15.44 -2.19 -8.88
CA GLN A 262 -15.52 -1.28 -10.02
C GLN A 262 -16.06 0.09 -9.63
N LEU A 263 -17.11 0.15 -8.81
CA LEU A 263 -17.75 1.40 -8.41
C LEU A 263 -16.91 2.22 -7.44
N VAL A 264 -16.34 1.59 -6.39
CA VAL A 264 -15.55 2.28 -5.36
C VAL A 264 -14.32 3.00 -5.94
N ARG A 265 -13.72 2.47 -7.03
CA ARG A 265 -12.57 3.10 -7.70
C ARG A 265 -12.85 4.52 -8.19
N SER A 266 -14.10 4.84 -8.49
CA SER A 266 -14.52 6.18 -8.95
C SER A 266 -14.89 7.12 -7.80
N HIS A 267 -15.01 6.59 -6.57
CA HIS A 267 -15.45 7.36 -5.42
C HIS A 267 -14.25 7.93 -4.66
N LYS A 268 -14.34 9.22 -4.32
CA LYS A 268 -13.33 9.95 -3.57
C LYS A 268 -13.99 10.63 -2.38
N ILE A 269 -13.30 10.60 -1.24
CA ILE A 269 -13.65 11.34 -0.04
C ILE A 269 -13.20 12.79 -0.23
N PRO A 270 -14.11 13.77 -0.17
CA PRO A 270 -13.71 15.17 -0.27
C PRO A 270 -12.94 15.58 0.99
N PHE A 271 -11.89 16.36 0.82
CA PHE A 271 -11.29 17.10 1.92
C PHE A 271 -11.94 18.47 2.01
N THR A 272 -12.30 18.89 3.21
CA THR A 272 -12.71 20.27 3.47
C THR A 272 -11.46 21.13 3.62
N GLY A 273 -11.31 22.14 2.77
CA GLY A 273 -10.27 23.15 2.89
C GLY A 273 -10.81 24.54 2.61
N GLU A 274 -10.16 25.56 3.19
CA GLU A 274 -10.45 26.96 2.87
C GLU A 274 -9.76 27.29 1.53
N PRO A 275 -10.50 27.74 0.49
CA PRO A 275 -9.91 28.11 -0.79
C PRO A 275 -8.80 29.16 -0.60
N LEU A 276 -7.64 28.95 -1.22
CA LEU A 276 -6.51 29.89 -1.29
C LEU A 276 -5.84 30.26 0.05
N ARG A 277 -6.14 29.57 1.15
CA ARG A 277 -5.44 29.74 2.42
C ARG A 277 -4.55 28.54 2.72
N GLY A 278 -3.33 28.84 3.17
CA GLY A 278 -2.33 27.82 3.48
C GLY A 278 -1.71 27.15 2.25
N LEU A 279 -0.88 26.14 2.51
CA LEU A 279 -0.17 25.39 1.48
C LEU A 279 -1.14 24.51 0.69
N GLN A 280 -0.97 24.51 -0.63
CA GLN A 280 -1.87 23.82 -1.55
C GLN A 280 -1.36 22.42 -1.87
N ILE A 281 -2.20 21.40 -1.70
CA ILE A 281 -1.94 20.02 -2.12
C ILE A 281 -2.98 19.64 -3.17
N MET A 282 -2.51 19.42 -4.40
CA MET A 282 -3.38 19.23 -5.55
C MET A 282 -2.96 18.01 -6.39
N GLY A 283 -3.94 17.45 -7.10
CA GLY A 283 -3.68 16.51 -8.18
C GLY A 283 -3.36 17.28 -9.46
N VAL A 284 -2.96 16.54 -10.49
CA VAL A 284 -2.48 17.13 -11.75
C VAL A 284 -3.58 17.91 -12.47
N LEU A 285 -4.81 17.41 -12.46
CA LEU A 285 -5.91 18.03 -13.21
C LEU A 285 -6.49 19.25 -12.47
N GLU A 286 -6.26 19.34 -11.17
CA GLU A 286 -6.73 20.39 -10.28
C GLU A 286 -5.85 21.65 -10.37
N THR A 287 -4.60 21.56 -10.84
CA THR A 287 -3.70 22.73 -11.02
C THR A 287 -4.08 23.65 -12.19
N ARG A 288 -5.17 23.33 -12.91
CA ARG A 288 -5.69 24.18 -13.98
C ARG A 288 -6.09 25.54 -13.41
N ASN A 289 -5.69 26.62 -14.07
CA ASN A 289 -6.07 27.98 -13.65
C ASN A 289 -4.99 28.66 -12.81
N LEU A 290 -4.14 27.89 -12.13
CA LEU A 290 -3.44 28.35 -10.95
C LEU A 290 -1.92 28.44 -11.20
N ASP A 291 -1.34 29.52 -10.69
CA ASP A 291 0.09 29.79 -10.73
C ASP A 291 0.61 29.93 -9.30
N PHE A 292 1.80 29.41 -9.04
CA PHE A 292 2.44 29.40 -7.72
C PHE A 292 3.91 29.74 -7.87
N LYS A 293 4.49 30.46 -6.89
CA LYS A 293 5.92 30.78 -6.91
C LYS A 293 6.79 29.57 -6.56
N ASN A 294 6.30 28.71 -5.67
CA ASN A 294 7.02 27.53 -5.21
C ASN A 294 6.24 26.27 -5.57
N VAL A 295 6.88 25.37 -6.32
CA VAL A 295 6.24 24.16 -6.85
C VAL A 295 7.04 22.94 -6.47
N PHE A 296 6.37 21.98 -5.83
CA PHE A 296 6.88 20.64 -5.53
C PHE A 296 6.08 19.63 -6.34
N VAL A 297 6.72 18.84 -7.20
CA VAL A 297 6.03 17.80 -7.98
C VAL A 297 6.63 16.44 -7.64
N LEU A 298 5.82 15.57 -7.03
CA LEU A 298 6.23 14.22 -6.65
C LEU A 298 5.93 13.21 -7.77
N SER A 299 6.43 11.97 -7.61
CA SER A 299 6.15 10.83 -8.49
C SER A 299 6.30 11.11 -9.99
N LEU A 300 7.36 11.83 -10.40
CA LEU A 300 7.69 12.07 -11.80
C LEU A 300 8.35 10.84 -12.45
N ASN A 301 7.63 9.73 -12.41
CA ASN A 301 8.01 8.45 -13.02
C ASN A 301 7.07 8.10 -14.17
N GLU A 302 7.56 7.37 -15.16
CA GLU A 302 6.70 6.83 -16.23
C GLU A 302 5.59 5.95 -15.66
N GLY A 303 4.37 6.15 -16.14
CA GLY A 303 3.17 5.48 -15.66
C GLY A 303 2.46 6.13 -14.48
N ALA A 304 3.18 6.90 -13.66
CA ALA A 304 2.58 7.79 -12.67
C ALA A 304 2.25 9.16 -13.30
N PHE A 305 3.21 9.72 -14.04
CA PHE A 305 3.08 10.99 -14.76
C PHE A 305 3.78 10.93 -16.13
N PRO A 306 3.06 10.83 -17.27
CA PRO A 306 1.61 10.77 -17.37
C PRO A 306 1.06 9.45 -16.81
N THR A 307 -0.15 9.49 -16.27
CA THR A 307 -0.82 8.28 -15.77
C THR A 307 -1.18 7.38 -16.96
N PHE A 308 -0.90 6.08 -16.88
CA PHE A 308 -1.28 5.12 -17.93
C PHE A 308 -2.78 5.24 -18.28
N GLY A 309 -3.07 5.63 -19.52
CA GLY A 309 -4.35 6.24 -19.87
C GLY A 309 -5.04 5.69 -21.11
N GLY A 310 -4.87 4.42 -21.44
CA GLY A 310 -5.72 3.79 -22.43
C GLY A 310 -7.00 3.26 -21.80
N LYS A 311 -8.05 4.07 -21.59
CA LYS A 311 -9.39 3.46 -21.43
C LYS A 311 -9.66 2.68 -22.71
N GLY A 312 -9.87 1.37 -22.59
CA GLY A 312 -10.25 0.54 -23.73
C GLY A 312 -11.47 1.14 -24.41
N SER A 313 -11.33 1.53 -25.67
CA SER A 313 -12.43 2.04 -26.48
C SER A 313 -12.89 0.93 -27.42
N TYR A 314 -14.21 0.83 -27.62
CA TYR A 314 -14.76 -0.01 -28.69
C TYR A 314 -14.37 0.51 -30.08
N ILE A 315 -13.98 1.79 -30.18
CA ILE A 315 -13.54 2.41 -31.44
C ILE A 315 -12.01 2.26 -31.55
N PRO A 316 -11.50 1.58 -32.59
CA PRO A 316 -10.06 1.43 -32.82
C PRO A 316 -9.34 2.78 -32.87
N PHE A 317 -8.08 2.81 -32.43
CA PHE A 317 -7.26 4.03 -32.35
C PHE A 317 -7.21 4.81 -33.67
N ASN A 318 -7.00 4.13 -34.80
CA ASN A 318 -6.90 4.78 -36.11
C ASN A 318 -8.21 5.48 -36.53
N ILE A 319 -9.37 4.87 -36.23
CA ILE A 319 -10.68 5.47 -36.50
C ILE A 319 -10.88 6.69 -35.61
N ARG A 320 -10.54 6.58 -34.31
CA ARG A 320 -10.61 7.75 -33.41
C ARG A 320 -9.77 8.90 -33.93
N LYS A 321 -8.52 8.62 -34.33
CA LYS A 321 -7.61 9.64 -34.87
C LYS A 321 -8.16 10.26 -36.16
N ALA A 322 -8.67 9.46 -37.09
CA ALA A 322 -9.21 9.94 -38.36
C ALA A 322 -10.44 10.85 -38.20
N TYR A 323 -11.30 10.58 -37.21
CA TYR A 323 -12.51 11.35 -36.95
C TYR A 323 -12.35 12.42 -35.83
N GLY A 324 -11.11 12.73 -35.42
CA GLY A 324 -10.85 13.76 -34.39
C GLY A 324 -11.35 13.40 -32.99
N LEU A 325 -11.59 12.11 -32.70
CA LEU A 325 -12.01 11.66 -31.37
C LEU A 325 -10.80 11.61 -30.41
N PRO A 326 -11.04 11.76 -29.08
CA PRO A 326 -9.96 11.70 -28.09
C PRO A 326 -9.13 10.41 -28.16
N THR A 327 -7.82 10.59 -28.24
CA THR A 327 -6.81 9.52 -28.29
C THR A 327 -5.79 9.67 -27.16
N VAL A 328 -4.93 8.66 -26.98
CA VAL A 328 -3.83 8.74 -26.01
C VAL A 328 -2.88 9.92 -26.29
N GLU A 329 -2.68 10.29 -27.55
CA GLU A 329 -1.91 11.48 -27.93
C GLU A 329 -2.51 12.79 -27.39
N HIS A 330 -3.83 12.86 -27.26
CA HIS A 330 -4.50 14.03 -26.68
C HIS A 330 -4.32 14.06 -25.16
N GLN A 331 -4.36 12.90 -24.51
CA GLN A 331 -4.07 12.80 -23.09
C GLN A 331 -2.62 13.21 -22.80
N ASP A 332 -1.65 12.72 -23.57
CA ASP A 332 -0.25 13.07 -23.43
C ASP A 332 -0.03 14.59 -23.64
N ALA A 333 -0.72 15.20 -24.61
CA ALA A 333 -0.66 16.65 -24.80
C ALA A 333 -1.25 17.45 -23.62
N ILE A 334 -2.33 16.95 -22.98
CA ILE A 334 -2.92 17.58 -21.78
C ILE A 334 -1.93 17.51 -20.60
N TYR A 335 -1.33 16.35 -20.35
CA TYR A 335 -0.38 16.18 -19.25
C TYR A 335 0.90 17.00 -19.48
N ALA A 336 1.42 17.02 -20.71
CA ALA A 336 2.53 17.90 -21.10
C ALA A 336 2.19 19.37 -20.84
N TYR A 337 1.00 19.81 -21.25
CA TYR A 337 0.54 21.19 -21.00
C TYR A 337 0.49 21.50 -19.51
N LEU A 338 -0.12 20.64 -18.68
CA LEU A 338 -0.23 20.87 -17.24
C LEU A 338 1.15 20.90 -16.57
N PHE A 339 2.08 20.05 -17.00
CA PHE A 339 3.46 20.04 -16.52
C PHE A 339 4.14 21.39 -16.78
N TYR A 340 4.28 21.78 -18.05
CA TYR A 340 4.99 23.01 -18.41
C TYR A 340 4.30 24.26 -17.88
N ARG A 341 2.96 24.25 -17.81
CA ARG A 341 2.20 25.37 -17.29
C ARG A 341 2.47 25.63 -15.81
N VAL A 342 2.48 24.61 -14.97
CA VAL A 342 2.79 24.79 -13.54
C VAL A 342 4.21 25.32 -13.36
N LEU A 343 5.14 24.95 -14.26
CA LEU A 343 6.52 25.41 -14.23
C LEU A 343 6.72 26.84 -14.78
N GLN A 344 5.90 27.30 -15.73
CA GLN A 344 6.15 28.53 -16.49
C GLN A 344 6.20 29.82 -15.65
N ARG A 345 5.60 29.83 -14.46
CA ARG A 345 5.51 30.99 -13.55
C ARG A 345 6.08 30.74 -12.15
N ALA A 346 6.66 29.56 -11.93
CA ALA A 346 7.30 29.23 -10.66
C ALA A 346 8.72 29.78 -10.62
N ASP A 347 9.17 30.25 -9.45
CA ASP A 347 10.54 30.71 -9.22
C ASP A 347 11.39 29.58 -8.64
N ASN A 348 10.80 28.80 -7.72
CA ASN A 348 11.43 27.65 -7.07
C ASN A 348 10.68 26.36 -7.44
N VAL A 349 11.36 25.46 -8.12
CA VAL A 349 10.80 24.19 -8.58
C VAL A 349 11.59 23.03 -7.99
N HIS A 350 10.90 22.16 -7.27
CA HIS A 350 11.43 20.95 -6.67
C HIS A 350 10.73 19.73 -7.27
N LEU A 351 11.45 18.96 -8.07
CA LEU A 351 10.95 17.80 -8.80
C LEU A 351 11.44 16.53 -8.13
N PHE A 352 10.57 15.54 -7.93
CA PHE A 352 10.94 14.28 -7.29
C PHE A 352 10.54 13.08 -8.13
N TYR A 353 11.44 12.11 -8.25
CA TYR A 353 11.17 10.82 -8.87
C TYR A 353 11.69 9.67 -7.99
N ASN A 354 11.08 8.50 -8.11
CA ASN A 354 11.59 7.28 -7.49
C ASN A 354 12.78 6.75 -8.30
N SER A 355 13.94 6.58 -7.67
CA SER A 355 15.15 6.08 -8.31
C SER A 355 15.25 4.54 -8.32
N GLU A 356 14.43 3.84 -7.54
CA GLU A 356 14.40 2.38 -7.54
C GLU A 356 13.60 1.84 -8.71
N THR A 357 14.25 0.98 -9.50
CA THR A 357 13.59 0.19 -10.53
C THR A 357 12.87 -0.99 -9.86
N ASP A 358 11.53 -0.94 -9.81
CA ASP A 358 10.74 -2.12 -9.49
C ASP A 358 10.96 -3.20 -10.58
N VAL A 359 10.65 -4.47 -10.29
CA VAL A 359 10.77 -5.62 -11.21
C VAL A 359 9.98 -5.40 -12.52
N LEU A 360 9.03 -4.46 -12.51
CA LEU A 360 8.18 -4.04 -13.64
C LEU A 360 8.60 -2.71 -14.31
N GLY A 361 9.74 -2.10 -13.96
CA GLY A 361 10.26 -0.90 -14.62
C GLY A 361 9.71 0.45 -14.12
N GLN A 362 9.01 0.49 -12.97
CA GLN A 362 8.38 1.70 -12.40
C GLN A 362 9.39 2.73 -11.79
N GLY A 363 10.69 2.59 -12.06
CA GLY A 363 11.74 3.52 -11.61
C GLY A 363 12.22 4.48 -12.68
N GLU A 364 11.72 4.38 -13.91
CA GLU A 364 12.13 5.28 -14.99
C GLU A 364 11.58 6.68 -14.77
N MET A 365 12.40 7.69 -15.09
CA MET A 365 11.99 9.10 -15.06
C MET A 365 10.88 9.32 -16.09
N SER A 366 9.89 10.14 -15.73
CA SER A 366 8.88 10.63 -16.67
C SER A 366 9.51 11.21 -17.94
N ARG A 367 8.91 10.93 -19.11
CA ARG A 367 9.34 11.55 -20.38
C ARG A 367 9.33 13.08 -20.33
N TYR A 368 8.40 13.70 -19.60
CA TYR A 368 8.35 15.17 -19.48
C TYR A 368 9.51 15.72 -18.65
N LEU A 369 9.97 14.95 -17.67
CA LEU A 369 11.17 15.28 -16.92
C LEU A 369 12.42 15.18 -17.81
N GLN A 370 12.48 14.17 -18.68
CA GLN A 370 13.55 14.04 -19.67
C GLN A 370 13.52 15.19 -20.69
N GLN A 371 12.34 15.56 -21.22
CA GLN A 371 12.17 16.71 -22.10
C GLN A 371 12.62 18.00 -21.42
N LEU A 372 12.25 18.23 -20.15
CA LEU A 372 12.74 19.38 -19.39
C LEU A 372 14.28 19.40 -19.32
N ILE A 373 14.91 18.26 -19.06
CA ILE A 373 16.35 18.16 -18.92
C ILE A 373 17.10 18.41 -20.24
N TYR A 374 16.62 17.84 -21.34
CA TYR A 374 17.38 17.78 -22.59
C TYR A 374 16.93 18.82 -23.62
N GLU A 375 15.66 19.26 -23.60
CA GLU A 375 15.09 20.14 -24.62
C GLU A 375 14.92 21.59 -24.16
N SER A 376 14.77 21.84 -22.84
CA SER A 376 14.43 23.19 -22.35
C SER A 376 15.57 24.20 -22.41
N GLY A 377 16.82 23.72 -22.35
CA GLY A 377 18.01 24.55 -22.18
C GLY A 377 18.18 25.15 -20.77
N ILE A 378 17.29 24.84 -19.82
CA ILE A 378 17.35 25.33 -18.43
C ILE A 378 18.29 24.44 -17.61
N HIS A 379 19.10 25.05 -16.75
CA HIS A 379 19.94 24.30 -15.82
C HIS A 379 19.09 23.64 -14.72
N VAL A 380 19.18 22.32 -14.61
CA VAL A 380 18.50 21.53 -13.57
C VAL A 380 19.54 20.95 -12.62
N GLU A 381 19.54 21.39 -11.36
CA GLU A 381 20.40 20.86 -10.32
C GLU A 381 19.91 19.46 -9.92
N ARG A 382 20.76 18.44 -10.02
CA ARG A 382 20.37 17.05 -9.72
C ARG A 382 20.99 16.58 -8.43
N GLN A 383 20.16 16.04 -7.55
CA GLN A 383 20.56 15.40 -6.30
C GLN A 383 19.90 14.02 -6.21
N VAL A 384 20.70 12.97 -6.05
CA VAL A 384 20.18 11.62 -5.83
C VAL A 384 20.52 11.22 -4.41
N LEU A 385 19.49 11.00 -3.60
CA LEU A 385 19.65 10.52 -2.25
C LEU A 385 20.10 9.06 -2.32
N HIS A 386 21.39 8.84 -2.16
CA HIS A 386 21.92 7.51 -1.92
C HIS A 386 21.88 7.27 -0.42
N ASN A 387 21.12 6.27 0.04
CA ASN A 387 21.34 5.76 1.38
C ASN A 387 22.67 5.00 1.33
N PRO A 388 23.76 5.51 1.94
CA PRO A 388 24.96 4.71 2.05
C PRO A 388 24.55 3.45 2.80
N VAL A 389 24.79 2.28 2.19
CA VAL A 389 24.72 1.03 2.92
C VAL A 389 25.76 1.19 4.02
N GLN A 390 25.30 1.49 5.23
CA GLN A 390 26.11 1.30 6.42
C GLN A 390 25.91 -0.16 6.76
N PRO A 391 26.77 -1.09 6.30
CA PRO A 391 26.75 -2.41 6.85
C PRO A 391 27.05 -2.21 8.33
N HIS A 392 26.01 -2.21 9.16
CA HIS A 392 26.21 -2.43 10.57
C HIS A 392 26.95 -3.75 10.63
N MET A 393 28.23 -3.70 10.98
CA MET A 393 29.02 -4.91 11.20
C MET A 393 28.16 -5.77 12.10
N VAL A 394 27.78 -6.95 11.60
CA VAL A 394 26.95 -7.88 12.36
C VAL A 394 27.77 -8.20 13.59
N LYS A 395 27.46 -7.53 14.70
CA LYS A 395 28.13 -7.78 15.96
C LYS A 395 27.84 -9.23 16.28
N PRO A 396 28.86 -10.07 16.52
CA PRO A 396 28.60 -11.45 16.91
C PRO A 396 27.68 -11.44 18.13
N ILE A 397 26.63 -12.25 18.08
CA ILE A 397 25.73 -12.43 19.22
C ILE A 397 26.54 -13.17 20.29
N THR A 398 27.15 -12.40 21.18
CA THR A 398 27.90 -12.92 22.32
C THR A 398 26.97 -12.93 23.52
N VAL A 399 26.73 -14.12 24.08
CA VAL A 399 26.05 -14.27 25.36
C VAL A 399 27.13 -14.54 26.40
N GLU A 400 27.34 -13.58 27.30
CA GLU A 400 28.24 -13.78 28.43
C GLU A 400 27.67 -14.87 29.36
N LYS A 401 28.56 -15.73 29.86
CA LYS A 401 28.16 -16.80 30.76
C LYS A 401 28.06 -16.26 32.17
N ASP A 402 26.93 -15.66 32.47
CA ASP A 402 26.61 -15.22 33.82
C ASP A 402 26.38 -16.41 34.74
N GLN A 403 26.43 -16.18 36.05
CA GLN A 403 26.15 -17.19 37.08
C GLN A 403 24.85 -17.96 36.81
N ARG A 404 23.82 -17.28 36.29
CA ARG A 404 22.53 -17.89 35.90
C ARG A 404 22.67 -18.94 34.80
N VAL A 405 23.53 -18.72 33.81
CA VAL A 405 23.78 -19.67 32.71
C VAL A 405 24.53 -20.88 33.23
N TYR A 406 25.53 -20.66 34.10
CA TYR A 406 26.26 -21.73 34.77
C TYR A 406 25.35 -22.59 35.66
N ASP A 407 24.48 -21.96 36.45
CA ASP A 407 23.52 -22.67 37.29
C ASP A 407 22.55 -23.53 36.46
N GLN A 408 22.07 -23.01 35.32
CA GLN A 408 21.21 -23.76 34.41
C GLN A 408 21.95 -24.93 33.74
N LEU A 409 23.20 -24.73 33.32
CA LEU A 409 24.04 -25.80 32.77
C LEU A 409 24.33 -26.89 33.82
N ALA A 410 24.70 -26.49 35.04
CA ALA A 410 24.96 -27.40 36.15
C ALA A 410 23.71 -28.24 36.48
N ARG A 411 22.52 -27.62 36.47
CA ARG A 411 21.24 -28.33 36.64
C ARG A 411 20.97 -29.36 35.54
N HIS A 412 21.36 -29.09 34.29
CA HIS A 412 21.24 -30.04 33.18
C HIS A 412 22.25 -31.20 33.26
N CYS A 413 23.44 -30.98 33.83
CA CYS A 413 24.47 -31.99 34.04
C CYS A 413 24.25 -32.85 35.30
N ALA A 414 23.59 -32.31 36.33
CA ALA A 414 23.37 -32.98 37.61
C ALA A 414 22.23 -34.03 37.61
N GLY A 415 21.52 -34.20 36.49
CA GLY A 415 20.55 -35.30 36.33
C GLY A 415 19.34 -35.26 37.28
N HIS A 416 18.94 -34.09 37.76
CA HIS A 416 17.79 -33.97 38.68
C HIS A 416 16.48 -34.43 38.05
N ALA A 417 15.69 -35.22 38.78
CA ALA A 417 14.44 -35.86 38.31
C ALA A 417 13.38 -34.90 37.72
N GLN A 418 13.44 -33.60 38.03
CA GLN A 418 12.49 -32.58 37.53
C GLN A 418 13.01 -31.79 36.30
N LEU A 419 14.31 -31.86 35.97
CA LEU A 419 14.90 -31.16 34.82
C LEU A 419 15.52 -32.20 33.89
N LYS A 420 15.03 -32.28 32.64
CA LYS A 420 15.52 -33.23 31.64
C LYS A 420 17.05 -33.17 31.52
N ALA A 421 17.70 -34.31 31.75
CA ALA A 421 19.12 -34.51 31.47
C ALA A 421 19.45 -34.12 30.01
N LEU A 422 20.72 -33.82 29.73
CA LEU A 422 21.19 -33.53 28.38
C LEU A 422 20.87 -34.69 27.43
N SER A 423 19.89 -34.49 26.55
CA SER A 423 19.56 -35.47 25.52
C SER A 423 20.65 -35.53 24.43
N PRO A 424 20.84 -36.67 23.75
CA PRO A 424 21.77 -36.76 22.62
C PRO A 424 21.53 -35.69 21.55
N SER A 425 20.27 -35.35 21.27
CA SER A 425 19.90 -34.28 20.34
C SER A 425 20.31 -32.89 20.85
N ALA A 426 20.25 -32.64 22.15
CA ALA A 426 20.70 -31.38 22.74
C ALA A 426 22.23 -31.25 22.68
N LEU A 427 22.96 -32.34 22.87
CA LEU A 427 24.41 -32.36 22.69
C LEU A 427 24.81 -32.13 21.23
N ASN A 428 24.11 -32.76 20.28
CA ASN A 428 24.29 -32.50 18.86
C ASN A 428 24.00 -31.03 18.51
N ASP A 429 22.92 -30.44 19.05
CA ASP A 429 22.62 -29.01 18.87
C ASP A 429 23.76 -28.12 19.43
N TYR A 430 24.41 -28.51 20.53
CA TYR A 430 25.53 -27.77 21.12
C TYR A 430 26.82 -27.85 20.30
N ILE A 431 27.15 -29.06 19.80
CA ILE A 431 28.31 -29.30 18.94
C ILE A 431 28.14 -28.57 17.61
N ASP A 432 26.94 -28.63 17.02
CA ASP A 432 26.56 -27.95 15.79
C ASP A 432 26.61 -26.42 15.96
N CYS A 433 25.91 -25.88 16.97
CA CYS A 433 25.93 -24.45 17.26
C CYS A 433 25.61 -24.16 18.75
N ARG A 434 26.63 -23.72 19.50
CA ARG A 434 26.49 -23.40 20.93
C ARG A 434 25.39 -22.36 21.23
N LEU A 435 25.21 -21.39 20.33
CA LEU A 435 24.19 -20.36 20.46
C LEU A 435 22.77 -20.92 20.23
N LYS A 436 22.61 -21.84 19.26
CA LYS A 436 21.37 -22.59 19.03
C LYS A 436 20.99 -23.43 20.25
N PHE A 437 21.97 -24.08 20.87
CA PHE A 437 21.76 -24.79 22.13
C PHE A 437 21.28 -23.85 23.24
N TYR A 438 21.94 -22.71 23.40
CA TYR A 438 21.56 -21.72 24.40
C TYR A 438 20.09 -21.28 24.22
N PHE A 439 19.70 -20.84 23.02
CA PHE A 439 18.33 -20.34 22.81
C PHE A 439 17.27 -21.43 22.95
N ARG A 440 17.55 -22.65 22.47
CA ARG A 440 16.57 -23.75 22.45
C ARG A 440 16.41 -24.43 23.80
N HIS A 441 17.50 -24.71 24.50
CA HIS A 441 17.51 -25.56 25.69
C HIS A 441 17.62 -24.76 26.99
N LEU A 442 18.44 -23.69 27.02
CA LEU A 442 18.61 -22.84 28.21
C LEU A 442 17.55 -21.72 28.27
N ALA A 443 17.47 -20.87 27.23
CA ALA A 443 16.50 -19.79 27.16
C ALA A 443 15.07 -20.26 26.79
N ARG A 444 14.94 -21.51 26.32
CA ARG A 444 13.65 -22.17 25.96
C ARG A 444 12.79 -21.36 24.99
N ILE A 445 13.42 -20.65 24.08
CA ILE A 445 12.73 -19.94 23.01
C ILE A 445 12.20 -20.99 22.03
N LYS A 446 10.87 -21.05 21.90
CA LYS A 446 10.19 -21.97 20.98
C LYS A 446 10.00 -21.29 19.64
N GLU A 447 10.20 -22.04 18.57
CA GLU A 447 9.76 -21.61 17.24
C GLU A 447 8.23 -21.43 17.24
N ALA A 448 7.75 -20.39 16.58
CA ALA A 448 6.32 -20.19 16.39
C ALA A 448 5.74 -21.35 15.58
N GLU A 449 4.66 -21.96 16.06
CA GLU A 449 3.94 -23.01 15.33
C GLU A 449 3.40 -22.44 14.03
N ARG A 450 4.04 -22.78 12.90
CA ARG A 450 3.54 -22.46 11.56
C ARG A 450 2.57 -23.54 11.10
N TRP A 451 1.48 -23.10 10.47
CA TRP A 451 0.56 -23.96 9.73
C TRP A 451 1.33 -24.80 8.70
N LYS A 452 1.29 -26.14 8.82
CA LYS A 452 1.95 -27.08 7.91
C LYS A 452 0.89 -27.92 7.20
N LYS A 453 0.79 -27.75 5.88
CA LYS A 453 -0.13 -28.53 5.01
C LYS A 453 0.28 -30.00 4.88
N THR A 454 1.54 -30.32 5.17
CA THR A 454 2.12 -31.66 5.07
C THR A 454 2.77 -32.00 6.39
N SER A 455 2.50 -33.21 6.89
CA SER A 455 3.29 -33.82 7.97
C SER A 455 4.77 -33.67 7.63
N THR A 456 5.52 -32.87 8.40
CA THR A 456 6.98 -32.80 8.22
C THR A 456 7.58 -34.17 8.46
N ARG A 457 8.64 -34.54 7.71
CA ARG A 457 9.32 -35.85 7.79
C ARG A 457 9.59 -36.34 9.23
N ALA A 458 9.77 -35.42 10.18
CA ALA A 458 9.89 -35.72 11.60
C ALA A 458 8.63 -36.38 12.20
N CYS A 459 7.42 -35.87 11.92
CA CYS A 459 6.16 -36.48 12.41
C CYS A 459 5.89 -37.83 11.76
N SER A 460 6.19 -38.00 10.46
CA SER A 460 6.07 -39.30 9.80
C SER A 460 7.09 -40.31 10.35
N ALA A 461 8.31 -39.89 10.68
CA ALA A 461 9.31 -40.75 11.31
C ALA A 461 8.91 -41.19 12.73
N THR A 462 8.33 -40.29 13.53
CA THR A 462 7.81 -40.63 14.86
C THR A 462 6.61 -41.58 14.79
N SER A 463 5.75 -41.40 13.79
CA SER A 463 4.61 -42.30 13.53
C SER A 463 5.09 -43.69 13.04
N CYS A 464 6.12 -43.75 12.17
CA CYS A 464 6.74 -45.01 11.77
C CYS A 464 7.45 -45.72 12.94
N THR A 465 8.14 -45.00 13.82
CA THR A 465 8.78 -45.59 15.01
C THR A 465 7.75 -46.07 16.05
N TRP A 466 6.62 -45.37 16.21
CA TRP A 466 5.49 -45.86 16.99
C TRP A 466 4.87 -47.13 16.36
N SER A 467 4.66 -47.13 15.04
CA SER A 467 4.15 -48.31 14.33
C SER A 467 5.07 -49.52 14.47
N TRP A 468 6.39 -49.33 14.30
CA TRP A 468 7.42 -50.37 14.49
C TRP A 468 7.55 -50.86 15.93
N SER A 469 7.41 -49.99 16.93
CA SER A 469 7.49 -50.39 18.35
C SER A 469 6.23 -51.13 18.82
N VAL A 470 5.08 -50.87 18.22
CA VAL A 470 3.85 -51.66 18.43
C VAL A 470 3.96 -53.03 17.74
N THR A 471 4.51 -53.12 16.53
CA THR A 471 4.70 -54.41 15.83
C THR A 471 5.78 -55.29 16.47
N THR A 472 6.85 -54.71 17.01
CA THR A 472 7.96 -55.48 17.62
C THR A 472 7.66 -55.98 19.04
N LYS A 473 6.66 -55.43 19.75
CA LYS A 473 6.20 -55.96 21.04
C LYS A 473 5.40 -57.28 20.94
N GLY A 474 5.12 -57.77 19.73
CA GLY A 474 4.32 -58.97 19.48
C GLY A 474 5.07 -60.23 19.03
N SER A 475 6.41 -60.24 18.92
CA SER A 475 7.12 -61.44 18.44
C SER A 475 8.36 -61.80 19.26
N SER A 476 8.39 -63.04 19.75
CA SER A 476 9.47 -63.64 20.53
C SER A 476 10.44 -64.47 19.68
N ARG A 477 11.67 -63.94 19.49
CA ARG A 477 12.96 -64.62 19.14
C ARG A 477 13.08 -65.34 17.76
N PRO A 478 14.29 -65.71 17.26
CA PRO A 478 15.64 -65.62 17.85
C PRO A 478 16.70 -64.85 17.02
N LYS A 479 17.90 -64.73 17.63
CA LYS A 479 19.14 -64.10 17.16
C LYS A 479 19.57 -64.59 15.76
N ALA A 480 19.92 -63.65 14.88
CA ALA A 480 20.74 -63.90 13.70
C ALA A 480 21.94 -62.93 13.71
N THR A 481 23.14 -63.50 13.80
CA THR A 481 24.43 -62.87 13.50
C THR A 481 24.50 -62.51 12.02
N ALA A 482 24.80 -61.25 11.70
CA ALA A 482 25.10 -60.82 10.33
C ALA A 482 26.42 -60.04 10.32
N THR A 483 27.42 -60.68 9.72
CA THR A 483 28.75 -60.21 9.37
C THR A 483 28.67 -59.02 8.41
N LEU A 484 29.44 -57.98 8.70
CA LEU A 484 29.70 -56.87 7.78
C LEU A 484 30.54 -57.35 6.59
N SER A 485 30.12 -56.98 5.37
CA SER A 485 30.96 -57.00 4.17
C SER A 485 30.78 -55.66 3.45
N PRO A 486 31.86 -54.91 3.15
CA PRO A 486 31.78 -53.57 2.57
C PRO A 486 32.06 -53.63 1.07
N GLN A 487 31.21 -53.06 0.22
CA GLN A 487 31.60 -52.60 -1.13
C GLN A 487 30.77 -51.37 -1.50
N ILE A 488 31.43 -50.20 -1.54
CA ILE A 488 31.76 -49.34 -2.70
C ILE A 488 30.63 -48.39 -3.06
#